data_AF-A0A3N4MHC0-F1
#
_entry.id   AF-A0A3N4MHC0-F1
#
_cell.length_a   1.000
_cell.length_b   1.000
_cell.length_c   1.000
_cell.angle_alpha   90.00
_cell.angle_beta   90.00
_cell.angle_gamma   90.00
#
_symmetry.space_group_name_H-M   'P 1'
#
loop_
_entity.id
_entity.type
_entity.pdbx_description
1 polymer ?
#
loop_
_entity_poly.entity_id
_entity_poly.type
_entity_poly.pdbx_seq_one_letter_code
_entity_poly.pdbx_strand_id
1 'polypeptide(L)'
;MIKNAAVFACILVFGTISAAAQFSVEVKKVPFPEDRGRYVLDIQVIRNGKMLDSMYRRYYSYDEMYRLGDSLRLIIVGELMTFLSDTSWCGKPVRAYGNDEYPGCYIVKPHSDRFTIGMEAMFIINRIMYSPFTFRLGCYPVLYDEVTGKEINDDQGQIQTMEARYQKWYKEFKSRKKAPDYEWLNRGRIRWWGAI
;
A
#
# COMPACT_ATOMS: atom_id res chain seq x y z
N MET A 1 77.91 4.79 -7.30
CA MET A 1 76.99 4.60 -6.16
C MET A 1 75.65 5.23 -6.50
N ILE A 2 74.69 4.46 -7.00
CA ILE A 2 73.34 4.94 -7.32
C ILE A 2 72.41 4.36 -6.25
N LYS A 3 71.79 5.23 -5.46
CA LYS A 3 70.82 4.85 -4.41
C LYS A 3 69.45 4.65 -5.06
N ASN A 4 68.98 3.40 -5.08
CA ASN A 4 67.60 3.08 -5.43
C ASN A 4 66.68 3.50 -4.28
N ALA A 5 65.87 4.54 -4.49
CA ALA A 5 64.76 4.87 -3.61
C ALA A 5 63.53 4.08 -4.08
N ALA A 6 63.12 3.08 -3.30
CA ALA A 6 61.86 2.37 -3.51
C ALA A 6 60.71 3.27 -3.05
N VAL A 7 59.88 3.72 -4.00
CA VAL A 7 58.64 4.44 -3.72
C VAL A 7 57.58 3.40 -3.36
N PHE A 8 57.23 3.31 -2.09
CA PHE A 8 56.06 2.55 -1.62
C PHE A 8 54.79 3.29 -2.02
N ALA A 9 54.10 2.79 -3.05
CA ALA A 9 52.76 3.25 -3.40
C ALA A 9 51.73 2.64 -2.42
N CYS A 10 51.24 3.44 -1.48
CA CYS A 10 50.05 3.10 -0.70
C CYS A 10 48.82 3.17 -1.61
N ILE A 11 48.32 2.02 -2.06
CA ILE A 11 47.01 1.90 -2.70
C ILE A 11 45.96 2.08 -1.61
N LEU A 12 45.41 3.29 -1.50
CA LEU A 12 44.19 3.54 -0.74
C LEU A 12 43.03 2.88 -1.49
N VAL A 13 42.70 1.64 -1.10
CA VAL A 13 41.44 1.01 -1.47
C VAL A 13 40.35 1.74 -0.68
N PHE A 14 39.74 2.75 -1.30
CA PHE A 14 38.46 3.26 -0.85
C PHE A 14 37.42 2.17 -1.07
N GLY A 15 37.26 1.29 -0.08
CA GLY A 15 36.11 0.43 0.01
C GLY A 15 34.88 1.33 0.00
N THR A 16 34.06 1.22 -1.04
CA THR A 16 32.74 1.83 -1.05
C THR A 16 31.99 1.23 0.13
N ILE A 17 31.90 1.97 1.23
CA ILE A 17 30.97 1.67 2.32
C ILE A 17 29.61 1.71 1.64
N SER A 18 29.08 0.53 1.32
CA SER A 18 27.77 0.41 0.71
C SER A 18 26.80 1.11 1.66
N ALA A 19 26.25 2.24 1.24
CA ALA A 19 25.30 2.99 2.03
C ALA A 19 24.16 2.05 2.39
N ALA A 20 24.13 1.58 3.64
CA ALA A 20 23.06 0.77 4.17
C ALA A 20 21.74 1.44 3.80
N ALA A 21 20.78 0.66 3.31
CA ALA A 21 19.52 1.16 2.77
C ALA A 21 18.97 2.27 3.68
N GLN A 22 18.78 3.47 3.12
CA GLN A 22 18.34 4.67 3.85
C GLN A 22 16.98 4.46 4.56
N PHE A 23 16.25 3.42 4.15
CA PHE A 23 14.95 3.04 4.67
C PHE A 23 14.88 1.52 4.92
N SER A 24 14.17 1.11 5.96
CA SER A 24 13.61 -0.24 6.09
C SER A 24 12.09 -0.15 6.15
N VAL A 25 11.42 -1.11 5.52
CA VAL A 25 9.96 -1.21 5.51
C VAL A 25 9.59 -2.59 5.98
N GLU A 26 8.57 -2.65 6.84
CA GLU A 26 8.01 -3.90 7.32
C GLU A 26 6.49 -3.78 7.37
N VAL A 27 5.79 -4.79 6.85
CA VAL A 27 4.33 -4.90 6.94
C VAL A 27 4.00 -6.18 7.69
N LYS A 28 3.28 -6.04 8.81
CA LYS A 28 2.89 -7.17 9.67
C LYS A 28 1.39 -7.28 9.75
N LYS A 29 0.89 -8.49 9.63
CA LYS A 29 -0.46 -8.84 10.10
C LYS A 29 -0.40 -9.04 11.61
N VAL A 30 -1.16 -8.24 12.36
CA VAL A 30 -1.24 -8.32 13.82
C VAL A 30 -2.69 -8.56 14.28
N PRO A 31 -2.92 -9.27 15.39
CA PRO A 31 -4.26 -9.42 15.95
C PRO A 31 -4.89 -8.05 16.28
N PHE A 32 -6.18 -7.92 16.03
CA PHE A 32 -6.94 -6.73 16.39
C PHE A 32 -7.40 -6.84 17.87
N PRO A 33 -6.96 -5.95 18.78
CA PRO A 33 -7.17 -6.13 20.22
C PRO A 33 -8.64 -6.17 20.65
N GLU A 34 -9.51 -5.48 19.90
CA GLU A 34 -10.91 -5.30 20.23
C GLU A 34 -11.79 -6.47 19.76
N ASP A 35 -11.30 -7.35 18.87
CA ASP A 35 -12.09 -8.45 18.31
C ASP A 35 -11.25 -9.72 18.04
N ARG A 36 -11.60 -10.82 18.71
CA ARG A 36 -10.87 -12.08 18.60
C ARG A 36 -11.04 -12.69 17.21
N GLY A 37 -9.92 -13.10 16.61
CA GLY A 37 -9.91 -13.71 15.28
C GLY A 37 -9.94 -12.69 14.13
N ARG A 38 -9.89 -11.39 14.44
CA ARG A 38 -9.68 -10.34 13.44
C ARG A 38 -8.25 -9.82 13.48
N TYR A 39 -7.81 -9.26 12.36
CA TYR A 39 -6.45 -8.80 12.17
C TYR A 39 -6.43 -7.40 11.56
N VAL A 40 -5.27 -6.75 11.59
CA VAL A 40 -5.00 -5.53 10.82
C VAL A 40 -3.57 -5.58 10.28
N LEU A 41 -3.31 -4.80 9.24
CA LEU A 41 -1.96 -4.56 8.74
C LEU A 41 -1.31 -3.38 9.47
N ASP A 42 -0.22 -3.66 10.17
CA ASP A 42 0.70 -2.66 10.72
C ASP A 42 1.84 -2.42 9.72
N ILE A 43 2.10 -1.15 9.40
CA ILE A 43 3.11 -0.75 8.42
C ILE A 43 4.12 0.13 9.14
N GLN A 44 5.36 -0.34 9.18
CA GLN A 44 6.47 0.35 9.80
C GLN A 44 7.46 0.78 8.72
N VAL A 45 7.72 2.08 8.66
CA VAL A 45 8.74 2.65 7.78
C VAL A 45 9.77 3.33 8.65
N ILE A 46 11.00 2.84 8.63
CA ILE A 46 12.11 3.36 9.42
C ILE A 46 13.09 4.03 8.47
N ARG A 47 13.49 5.26 8.78
CA ARG A 47 14.50 6.03 8.04
C ARG A 47 15.64 6.38 8.99
N ASN A 48 16.87 5.97 8.66
CA ASN A 48 18.05 6.23 9.48
C ASN A 48 17.83 5.84 10.97
N GLY A 49 17.22 4.68 11.22
CA GLY A 49 16.90 4.18 12.57
C GLY A 49 15.76 4.92 13.29
N LYS A 50 15.17 5.95 12.67
CA LYS A 50 13.98 6.63 13.19
C LYS A 50 12.73 6.12 12.48
N MET A 51 11.79 5.62 13.24
CA MET A 51 10.46 5.28 12.72
C MET A 51 9.80 6.56 12.21
N LEU A 52 9.54 6.62 10.90
CA LEU A 52 8.81 7.72 10.28
C LEU A 52 7.34 7.67 10.68
N ASP A 53 6.80 6.46 10.81
CA ASP A 53 5.42 6.23 11.24
C ASP A 53 5.27 4.79 11.78
N SER A 54 4.42 4.63 12.79
CA SER A 54 3.94 3.33 13.32
C SER A 54 2.43 3.43 13.34
N MET A 55 1.78 2.84 12.34
CA MET A 55 0.39 3.19 12.07
C MET A 55 -0.61 2.25 12.72
N TYR A 56 -0.79 2.49 14.02
CA TYR A 56 -2.08 2.29 14.68
C TYR A 56 -3.09 3.42 14.36
N ARG A 57 -2.97 4.08 13.20
CA ARG A 57 -3.86 5.20 12.85
C ARG A 57 -5.20 4.63 12.37
N ARG A 58 -6.21 4.81 13.23
CA ARG A 58 -7.58 4.29 13.13
C ARG A 58 -8.35 4.55 11.81
N TYR A 59 -7.79 5.26 10.82
CA TYR A 59 -8.55 5.77 9.67
C TYR A 59 -7.77 5.91 8.34
N TYR A 60 -6.76 5.07 8.08
CA TYR A 60 -6.06 5.04 6.77
C TYR A 60 -5.51 6.42 6.29
N SER A 61 -4.98 7.22 7.21
CA SER A 61 -4.25 8.46 6.86
C SER A 61 -2.82 8.09 6.49
N TYR A 62 -2.54 8.09 5.17
CA TYR A 62 -1.24 7.74 4.59
C TYR A 62 -0.62 8.94 3.86
N ASP A 63 -0.97 10.17 4.26
CA ASP A 63 -0.56 11.38 3.53
C ASP A 63 0.95 11.61 3.61
N GLU A 64 1.57 11.22 4.73
CA GLU A 64 3.02 11.21 4.89
C GLU A 64 3.68 10.20 3.94
N MET A 65 3.07 9.01 3.76
CA MET A 65 3.54 7.99 2.82
C MET A 65 3.35 8.39 1.36
N TYR A 66 2.27 9.09 1.05
CA TYR A 66 2.00 9.60 -0.30
C TYR A 66 3.08 10.59 -0.77
N ARG A 67 3.60 11.42 0.15
CA ARG A 67 4.67 12.39 -0.15
C ARG A 67 6.05 11.74 -0.36
N LEU A 68 6.18 10.42 -0.17
CA LEU A 68 7.42 9.69 -0.42
C LEU A 68 7.64 9.49 -1.93
N GLY A 69 8.91 9.46 -2.34
CA GLY A 69 9.27 9.19 -3.73
C GLY A 69 8.87 7.78 -4.18
N ASP A 70 8.68 7.59 -5.49
CA ASP A 70 8.23 6.33 -6.11
C ASP A 70 9.07 5.12 -5.69
N SER A 71 10.38 5.28 -5.53
CA SER A 71 11.27 4.19 -5.10
C SER A 71 10.88 3.61 -3.75
N LEU A 72 10.53 4.45 -2.77
CA LEU A 72 10.14 3.99 -1.44
C LEU A 72 8.70 3.47 -1.43
N ARG A 73 7.79 4.13 -2.14
CA ARG A 73 6.41 3.65 -2.30
C ARG A 73 6.38 2.27 -2.97
N LEU A 74 7.27 2.02 -3.94
CA LEU A 74 7.41 0.71 -4.58
C LEU A 74 7.80 -0.40 -3.60
N ILE A 75 8.65 -0.10 -2.62
CA ILE A 75 9.04 -1.04 -1.56
C ILE A 75 7.84 -1.32 -0.65
N ILE A 76 7.16 -0.27 -0.16
CA ILE A 76 6.00 -0.42 0.73
C ILE A 76 4.88 -1.21 0.06
N VAL A 77 4.56 -0.87 -1.19
CA VAL A 77 3.59 -1.62 -1.99
C VAL A 77 4.04 -3.06 -2.17
N GLY A 78 5.33 -3.32 -2.41
CA GLY A 78 5.86 -4.68 -2.52
C GLY A 78 5.56 -5.56 -1.32
N GLU A 79 5.75 -5.03 -0.11
CA GLU A 79 5.41 -5.73 1.13
C GLU A 79 3.89 -5.96 1.26
N LEU A 80 3.07 -4.96 0.94
CA LEU A 80 1.60 -5.08 0.96
C LEU A 80 1.07 -6.13 -0.03
N MET A 81 1.71 -6.27 -1.19
CA MET A 81 1.30 -7.23 -2.22
C MET A 81 1.37 -8.69 -1.74
N THR A 82 2.12 -8.98 -0.67
CA THR A 82 2.19 -10.33 -0.09
C THR A 82 0.90 -10.75 0.62
N PHE A 83 0.02 -9.80 0.95
CA PHE A 83 -1.22 -10.03 1.67
C PHE A 83 -2.46 -10.10 0.77
N LEU A 84 -2.34 -9.93 -0.55
CA LEU A 84 -3.49 -9.78 -1.44
C LEU A 84 -4.51 -10.92 -1.33
N SER A 85 -4.03 -12.15 -1.18
CA SER A 85 -4.89 -13.34 -1.11
C SER A 85 -5.21 -13.77 0.33
N ASP A 86 -4.91 -12.95 1.34
CA ASP A 86 -5.26 -13.24 2.74
C ASP A 86 -6.76 -12.98 2.97
N THR A 87 -7.50 -14.06 3.18
CA THR A 87 -8.96 -14.05 3.38
C THR A 87 -9.38 -13.85 4.83
N SER A 88 -8.43 -13.63 5.75
CA SER A 88 -8.75 -13.39 7.16
C SER A 88 -9.48 -12.06 7.30
N TRP A 89 -10.39 -11.98 8.28
CA TRP A 89 -11.19 -10.77 8.49
C TRP A 89 -10.35 -9.62 9.04
N CYS A 90 -10.49 -8.45 8.42
CA CYS A 90 -9.97 -7.21 8.94
C CYS A 90 -10.80 -6.76 10.16
N GLY A 91 -10.11 -6.27 11.20
CA GLY A 91 -10.72 -5.73 12.41
C GLY A 91 -11.19 -4.29 12.29
N LYS A 92 -10.72 -3.56 11.27
CA LYS A 92 -11.16 -2.18 11.04
C LYS A 92 -12.62 -2.15 10.56
N PRO A 93 -13.39 -1.13 10.98
CA PRO A 93 -14.76 -0.97 10.50
C PRO A 93 -14.77 -0.57 9.02
N VAL A 94 -15.83 -0.96 8.29
CA VAL A 94 -16.10 -0.40 6.96
C VAL A 94 -16.45 1.08 7.12
N ARG A 95 -15.47 1.93 6.83
CA ARG A 95 -15.59 3.38 6.88
C ARG A 95 -14.89 4.00 5.70
N ALA A 96 -15.39 5.15 5.29
CA ALA A 96 -14.73 5.91 4.25
C ALA A 96 -13.37 6.42 4.74
N TYR A 97 -12.45 6.71 3.82
CA TYR A 97 -11.33 7.58 4.12
C TYR A 97 -11.86 8.92 4.64
N GLY A 98 -11.27 9.46 5.71
CA GLY A 98 -11.52 10.86 6.09
C GLY A 98 -10.88 11.77 5.05
N ASN A 99 -11.69 12.45 4.26
CA ASN A 99 -11.27 13.52 3.37
C ASN A 99 -12.36 14.61 3.36
N ASP A 100 -12.22 15.57 4.26
CA ASP A 100 -13.16 16.69 4.44
C ASP A 100 -13.19 17.63 3.22
N GLU A 101 -12.18 17.54 2.34
CA GLU A 101 -12.06 18.40 1.15
C GLU A 101 -12.89 17.90 -0.05
N TYR A 102 -13.39 16.65 -0.03
CA TYR A 102 -14.14 16.05 -1.16
C TYR A 102 -15.40 15.30 -0.69
N PRO A 103 -16.52 16.02 -0.46
CA PRO A 103 -17.72 15.45 0.16
C PRO A 103 -18.54 14.50 -0.74
N GLY A 104 -18.30 14.51 -2.07
CA GLY A 104 -19.12 13.75 -3.02
C GLY A 104 -19.12 12.23 -2.79
N CYS A 105 -18.07 11.70 -2.16
CA CYS A 105 -17.91 10.27 -1.97
C CYS A 105 -18.72 9.67 -0.81
N TYR A 106 -19.35 10.50 0.02
CA TYR A 106 -20.06 10.07 1.24
C TYR A 106 -21.58 10.04 1.09
N ILE A 107 -22.10 10.31 -0.11
CA ILE A 107 -23.55 10.48 -0.34
C ILE A 107 -24.30 9.16 -0.08
N VAL A 108 -23.73 8.03 -0.48
CA VAL A 108 -24.33 6.70 -0.26
C VAL A 108 -23.34 5.81 0.47
N LYS A 109 -23.77 5.30 1.63
CA LYS A 109 -22.98 4.37 2.44
C LYS A 109 -23.20 2.93 1.94
N PRO A 110 -22.16 2.10 1.88
CA PRO A 110 -22.32 0.68 1.61
C PRO A 110 -23.00 -0.04 2.79
N HIS A 111 -23.55 -1.21 2.52
CA HIS A 111 -24.18 -2.10 3.51
C HIS A 111 -23.19 -3.05 4.19
N SER A 112 -22.10 -3.44 3.51
CA SER A 112 -21.07 -4.31 4.05
C SER A 112 -20.47 -3.71 5.31
N ASP A 113 -20.30 -4.54 6.33
CA ASP A 113 -19.73 -4.16 7.64
C ASP A 113 -18.33 -4.73 7.88
N ARG A 114 -17.84 -5.58 6.97
CA ARG A 114 -16.55 -6.27 7.04
C ARG A 114 -15.88 -6.41 5.67
N PHE A 115 -14.59 -6.70 5.70
CA PHE A 115 -13.73 -6.97 4.55
C PHE A 115 -12.49 -7.76 4.99
N THR A 116 -11.75 -8.32 4.04
CA THR A 116 -10.58 -9.16 4.32
C THR A 116 -9.29 -8.36 4.45
N ILE A 117 -8.23 -9.00 4.95
CA ILE A 117 -6.87 -8.44 4.97
C ILE A 117 -6.34 -8.18 3.55
N GLY A 118 -6.66 -9.03 2.58
CA GLY A 118 -6.35 -8.77 1.17
C GLY A 118 -6.99 -7.49 0.65
N MET A 119 -8.26 -7.26 1.00
CA MET A 119 -8.94 -6.01 0.69
C MET A 119 -8.31 -4.82 1.42
N GLU A 120 -7.93 -4.98 2.71
CA GLU A 120 -7.20 -3.96 3.45
C GLU A 120 -5.91 -3.56 2.72
N ALA A 121 -5.10 -4.53 2.29
CA ALA A 121 -3.85 -4.27 1.58
C ALA A 121 -4.07 -3.48 0.29
N MET A 122 -5.00 -3.90 -0.56
CA MET A 122 -5.34 -3.18 -1.80
C MET A 122 -5.84 -1.76 -1.52
N PHE A 123 -6.65 -1.61 -0.48
CA PHE A 123 -7.21 -0.33 -0.09
C PHE A 123 -6.13 0.62 0.48
N ILE A 124 -5.15 0.10 1.22
CA ILE A 124 -3.98 0.87 1.66
C ILE A 124 -3.13 1.33 0.47
N ILE A 125 -2.89 0.44 -0.51
CA ILE A 125 -2.15 0.77 -1.73
C ILE A 125 -2.75 2.00 -2.42
N ASN A 126 -4.08 2.07 -2.53
CA ASN A 126 -4.76 3.22 -3.14
C ASN A 126 -4.40 4.55 -2.46
N ARG A 127 -4.29 4.54 -1.12
CA ARG A 127 -3.96 5.75 -0.35
C ARG A 127 -2.50 6.15 -0.48
N ILE A 128 -1.59 5.20 -0.35
CA ILE A 128 -0.15 5.47 -0.47
C ILE A 128 0.18 6.01 -1.86
N MET A 129 -0.49 5.51 -2.90
CA MET A 129 -0.17 5.88 -4.27
C MET A 129 -0.86 7.15 -4.73
N TYR A 130 -2.10 7.39 -4.29
CA TYR A 130 -2.97 8.37 -4.92
C TYR A 130 -3.68 9.33 -3.95
N SER A 131 -3.32 9.41 -2.66
CA SER A 131 -3.83 10.53 -1.83
C SER A 131 -3.43 11.88 -2.46
N PRO A 132 -4.25 12.95 -2.47
CA PRO A 132 -5.63 13.03 -2.01
C PRO A 132 -6.66 12.52 -3.04
N PHE A 133 -6.24 12.18 -4.26
CA PHE A 133 -7.09 11.72 -5.37
C PHE A 133 -7.72 10.33 -5.20
N THR A 134 -7.59 9.69 -4.03
CA THR A 134 -8.14 8.35 -3.78
C THR A 134 -9.65 8.29 -3.94
N PHE A 135 -10.36 9.40 -3.78
CA PHE A 135 -11.81 9.49 -4.05
C PHE A 135 -12.19 9.06 -5.47
N ARG A 136 -11.27 9.16 -6.44
CA ARG A 136 -11.50 8.71 -7.82
C ARG A 136 -11.44 7.18 -7.97
N LEU A 137 -10.84 6.50 -7.00
CA LEU A 137 -10.76 5.04 -6.95
C LEU A 137 -11.92 4.43 -6.18
N GLY A 138 -12.45 5.16 -5.21
CA GLY A 138 -13.48 4.74 -4.24
C GLY A 138 -13.06 5.11 -2.82
N CYS A 139 -14.03 5.27 -1.92
CA CYS A 139 -13.78 5.79 -0.59
C CYS A 139 -13.97 4.80 0.53
N TYR A 140 -14.64 3.68 0.29
CA TYR A 140 -14.88 2.65 1.29
C TYR A 140 -14.11 1.37 0.92
N PRO A 141 -13.66 0.56 1.90
CA PRO A 141 -13.05 -0.75 1.66
C PRO A 141 -14.14 -1.78 1.29
N VAL A 142 -14.93 -1.43 0.29
CA VAL A 142 -16.04 -2.22 -0.23
C VAL A 142 -15.87 -2.33 -1.72
N LEU A 143 -15.89 -3.55 -2.22
CA LEU A 143 -15.94 -3.81 -3.65
C LEU A 143 -17.39 -4.00 -4.06
N TYR A 144 -17.71 -3.54 -5.26
CA TYR A 144 -19.00 -3.77 -5.87
C TYR A 144 -18.85 -4.15 -7.33
N ASP A 145 -19.82 -4.92 -7.80
CA ASP A 145 -19.97 -5.32 -9.19
C ASP A 145 -20.93 -4.35 -9.87
N GLU A 146 -20.42 -3.59 -10.85
CA GLU A 146 -21.20 -2.59 -11.60
C GLU A 146 -22.33 -3.20 -12.43
N VAL A 147 -22.19 -4.46 -12.87
CA VAL A 147 -23.19 -5.11 -13.72
C VAL A 147 -24.38 -5.56 -12.89
N THR A 148 -24.14 -6.11 -11.70
CA THR A 148 -25.21 -6.60 -10.82
C THR A 148 -25.68 -5.56 -9.81
N GLY A 149 -24.90 -4.49 -9.60
CA GLY A 149 -25.14 -3.48 -8.57
C GLY A 149 -25.00 -4.01 -7.14
N LYS A 150 -24.21 -5.08 -6.94
CA LYS A 150 -24.10 -5.77 -5.64
C LYS A 150 -22.72 -5.54 -5.03
N GLU A 151 -22.67 -5.41 -3.72
CA GLU A 151 -21.43 -5.48 -2.96
C GLU A 151 -20.93 -6.92 -2.91
N ILE A 152 -19.62 -7.11 -2.94
CA ILE A 152 -18.98 -8.41 -3.16
C ILE A 152 -17.89 -8.73 -2.12
N ASN A 153 -17.93 -8.06 -0.96
CA ASN A 153 -16.95 -8.23 0.12
C ASN A 153 -16.86 -9.65 0.70
N ASP A 154 -17.89 -10.47 0.48
CA ASP A 154 -17.93 -11.89 0.87
C ASP A 154 -17.73 -12.86 -0.32
N ASP A 155 -17.54 -12.35 -1.55
CA ASP A 155 -17.36 -13.16 -2.77
C ASP A 155 -15.88 -13.25 -3.14
N GLN A 156 -15.20 -14.27 -2.62
CA GLN A 156 -13.76 -14.43 -2.82
C GLN A 156 -13.37 -14.63 -4.28
N GLY A 157 -14.23 -15.24 -5.10
CA GLY A 157 -13.95 -15.43 -6.53
C GLY A 157 -13.90 -14.09 -7.28
N GLN A 158 -14.80 -13.17 -6.93
CA GLN A 158 -14.76 -11.82 -7.50
C GLN A 158 -13.64 -10.96 -6.90
N ILE A 159 -13.36 -11.07 -5.61
CA ILE A 159 -12.22 -10.37 -4.97
C ILE A 159 -10.89 -10.74 -5.67
N GLN A 160 -10.68 -12.02 -6.02
CA GLN A 160 -9.50 -12.46 -6.76
C GLN A 160 -9.35 -11.78 -8.14
N THR A 161 -10.45 -11.38 -8.77
CA THR A 161 -10.39 -10.61 -10.03
C THR A 161 -9.81 -9.20 -9.80
N MET A 162 -10.12 -8.59 -8.65
CA MET A 162 -9.50 -7.33 -8.23
C MET A 162 -8.03 -7.55 -7.84
N GLU A 163 -7.71 -8.60 -7.09
CA GLU A 163 -6.31 -8.96 -6.73
C GLU A 163 -5.41 -9.08 -7.98
N ALA A 164 -5.89 -9.77 -9.02
CA ALA A 164 -5.17 -9.93 -10.28
C ALA A 164 -4.91 -8.59 -11.00
N ARG A 165 -5.81 -7.60 -10.83
CA ARG A 165 -5.62 -6.24 -11.35
C ARG A 165 -4.49 -5.52 -10.62
N TYR A 166 -4.45 -5.62 -9.29
CA TYR A 166 -3.35 -5.06 -8.49
C TYR A 166 -2.00 -5.72 -8.82
N GLN A 167 -1.98 -7.04 -9.06
CA GLN A 167 -0.76 -7.74 -9.48
C GLN A 167 -0.22 -7.22 -10.82
N LYS A 168 -1.10 -7.02 -11.81
CA LYS A 168 -0.73 -6.45 -13.12
C LYS A 168 -0.23 -5.01 -12.97
N TRP A 169 -0.95 -4.18 -12.21
CA TRP A 169 -0.56 -2.81 -11.92
C TRP A 169 0.81 -2.74 -11.23
N TYR A 170 1.07 -3.59 -10.23
CA TYR A 170 2.33 -3.62 -9.50
C TYR A 170 3.50 -4.08 -10.38
N LYS A 171 3.26 -5.04 -11.28
CA LYS A 171 4.26 -5.44 -12.29
C LYS A 171 4.67 -4.25 -13.15
N GLU A 172 3.70 -3.45 -13.58
CA GLU A 172 3.97 -2.24 -14.37
C GLU A 172 4.74 -1.19 -13.57
N PHE A 173 4.34 -0.95 -12.32
CA PHE A 173 5.04 -0.04 -11.41
C PHE A 173 6.50 -0.46 -11.21
N LYS A 174 6.75 -1.74 -10.95
CA LYS A 174 8.12 -2.28 -10.82
C LYS A 174 8.97 -2.09 -12.07
N SER A 175 8.37 -2.23 -13.25
CA SER A 175 9.04 -2.09 -14.54
C SER A 175 9.40 -0.63 -14.84
N ARG A 176 8.45 0.29 -14.65
CA ARG A 176 8.64 1.72 -14.95
C ARG A 176 9.40 2.48 -13.86
N LYS A 177 9.51 1.94 -12.65
CA LYS A 177 9.95 2.65 -11.44
C LYS A 177 9.15 3.94 -11.17
N LYS A 178 7.95 4.00 -11.73
CA LYS A 178 7.01 5.12 -11.63
C LYS A 178 5.59 4.59 -11.55
N ALA A 179 4.80 5.15 -10.66
CA ALA A 179 3.42 4.73 -10.46
C ALA A 179 2.60 4.85 -11.77
N PRO A 180 1.89 3.80 -12.21
CA PRO A 180 0.88 3.93 -13.25
C PRO A 180 -0.26 4.85 -12.81
N ASP A 181 -1.05 5.37 -13.75
CA ASP A 181 -2.22 6.18 -13.43
C ASP A 181 -3.27 5.37 -12.64
N TYR A 182 -4.03 6.05 -11.78
CA TYR A 182 -5.05 5.43 -10.92
C TYR A 182 -6.11 4.67 -11.72
N GLU A 183 -6.38 5.07 -12.97
CA GLU A 183 -7.34 4.41 -13.85
C GLU A 183 -7.07 2.92 -14.00
N TRP A 184 -5.82 2.48 -13.91
CA TRP A 184 -5.48 1.05 -13.98
C TRP A 184 -6.19 0.22 -12.91
N LEU A 185 -6.39 0.78 -11.72
CA LEU A 185 -7.06 0.12 -10.60
C LEU A 185 -8.59 0.29 -10.65
N ASN A 186 -9.08 1.34 -11.31
CA ASN A 186 -10.52 1.61 -11.44
C ASN A 186 -11.18 1.05 -12.72
N ARG A 187 -10.44 0.31 -13.55
CA ARG A 187 -10.96 -0.23 -14.83
C ARG A 187 -11.72 -1.54 -14.65
N GLY A 188 -12.81 -1.70 -15.40
CA GLY A 188 -13.55 -2.96 -15.51
C GLY A 188 -14.73 -3.06 -14.54
N ARG A 189 -15.36 -4.25 -14.54
CA ARG A 189 -16.65 -4.53 -13.90
C ARG A 189 -16.66 -4.37 -12.37
N ILE A 190 -15.58 -4.77 -11.72
CA ILE A 190 -15.46 -4.71 -10.25
C ILE A 190 -14.73 -3.43 -9.88
N ARG A 191 -15.31 -2.61 -9.01
CA ARG A 191 -14.76 -1.32 -8.56
C ARG A 191 -14.88 -1.17 -7.05
N TRP A 192 -14.16 -0.20 -6.49
CA TRP A 192 -14.38 0.18 -5.10
C TRP A 192 -15.59 1.10 -4.98
N TRP A 193 -16.31 0.96 -3.89
CA TRP A 193 -17.49 1.77 -3.59
C TRP A 193 -17.16 3.25 -3.45
N GLY A 194 -18.01 4.10 -4.01
CA GLY A 194 -17.83 5.55 -4.04
C GLY A 194 -17.01 6.07 -5.23
N ALA A 195 -16.58 5.19 -6.14
CA ALA A 195 -15.95 5.56 -7.42
C ALA A 195 -16.99 5.84 -8.54
N ILE A 196 -18.23 6.15 -8.14
CA ILE A 196 -19.41 6.30 -9.01
C ILE A 196 -19.46 7.73 -9.54
#